data_AF-A0A5B1QG78-F1
#
_entry.id   AF-A0A5B1QG78-F1
#
_cell.length_a   1.000
_cell.length_b   1.000
_cell.length_c   1.000
_cell.angle_alpha   90.00
_cell.angle_beta   90.00
_cell.angle_gamma   90.00
#
_symmetry.space_group_name_H-M   'P 1'
#
loop_
_entity.id
_entity.type
_entity.pdbx_description
1 polymer ?
#
loop_
_entity_poly.entity_id
_entity_poly.type
_entity_poly.pdbx_seq_one_letter_code
_entity_poly.pdbx_strand_id
1 'polypeptide(L)'
;MPRRTKAILGPSRLSQILLNLNRDPKPVLHGVKALKLTLAARNDHFGARHFVKEELPRIQYANQGIEVRVDKRPKSPVETWNPELVLEYRNGSAKIFDLSQKWSTSIFQEVMDAAGGQAWSRWKAKRHAAGLPVLDNMPESAVSIAKHHSASGRTGAAAVLP
;
A
#
# COMPACT_ATOMS: atom_id res chain seq x y z
N MET A 1 31.24 -31.29 28.69
CA MET A 1 30.71 -30.04 29.25
C MET A 1 29.38 -29.72 28.57
N PRO A 2 28.22 -29.80 29.26
CA PRO A 2 26.92 -29.44 28.67
C PRO A 2 26.84 -27.93 28.42
N ARG A 3 26.47 -27.51 27.19
CA ARG A 3 26.25 -26.10 26.85
C ARG A 3 25.01 -25.59 27.60
N ARG A 4 25.17 -24.59 28.47
CA ARG A 4 24.04 -23.85 29.05
C ARG A 4 23.24 -23.19 27.91
N THR A 5 22.04 -23.69 27.65
CA THR A 5 21.09 -23.03 26.75
C THR A 5 20.62 -21.74 27.41
N LYS A 6 20.97 -20.58 26.82
CA LYS A 6 20.40 -19.29 27.25
C LYS A 6 18.87 -19.39 27.14
N ALA A 7 18.18 -19.17 28.26
CA ALA A 7 16.73 -19.05 28.26
C ALA A 7 16.32 -17.91 27.31
N ILE A 8 15.42 -18.21 26.37
CA ILE A 8 14.90 -17.21 25.44
C ILE A 8 13.90 -16.36 26.22
N LEU A 9 14.40 -15.34 26.91
CA LEU A 9 13.59 -14.33 27.60
C LEU A 9 13.21 -13.25 26.58
N GLY A 10 12.13 -13.49 25.84
CA GLY A 10 11.57 -12.51 24.89
C GLY A 10 10.79 -13.16 23.75
N PRO A 11 9.89 -12.41 23.09
CA PRO A 11 9.18 -12.91 21.91
C PRO A 11 10.18 -13.33 20.84
N SER A 12 10.00 -14.52 20.27
CA SER A 12 10.87 -15.03 19.22
C SER A 12 10.83 -14.12 17.99
N ARG A 13 11.91 -14.05 17.21
CA ARG A 13 11.94 -13.29 15.94
C ARG A 13 10.79 -13.68 15.00
N LEU A 14 10.44 -14.97 14.98
CA LEU A 14 9.30 -15.48 14.21
C LEU A 14 7.97 -14.91 14.71
N SER A 15 7.77 -14.83 16.04
CA SER A 15 6.55 -14.24 16.61
C SER A 15 6.39 -12.76 16.22
N GLN A 16 7.50 -12.00 16.18
CA GLN A 16 7.48 -10.60 15.72
C GLN A 16 7.14 -10.48 14.24
N ILE A 17 7.68 -11.36 13.40
CA ILE A 17 7.36 -11.39 11.96
C ILE A 17 5.88 -11.73 11.76
N LEU A 18 5.36 -12.73 12.46
CA LEU A 18 3.94 -13.09 12.38
C LEU A 18 3.02 -11.97 12.86
N LEU A 19 3.42 -11.23 13.90
CA LEU A 19 2.68 -10.06 14.36
C LEU A 19 2.60 -8.99 13.26
N ASN A 20 3.72 -8.74 12.55
CA ASN A 20 3.72 -7.79 11.43
C ASN A 20 2.90 -8.29 10.23
N LEU A 21 3.02 -9.57 9.86
CA LEU A 21 2.26 -10.17 8.75
C LEU A 21 0.76 -10.19 9.01
N ASN A 22 0.34 -10.39 10.27
CA ASN A 22 -1.06 -10.39 10.68
C ASN A 22 -1.58 -9.02 11.13
N ARG A 23 -0.80 -7.95 10.97
CA ARG A 23 -1.23 -6.59 11.30
C ARG A 23 -2.49 -6.22 10.52
N ASP A 24 -3.44 -5.57 11.19
CA ASP A 24 -4.61 -4.99 10.52
C ASP A 24 -4.27 -3.66 9.83
N PRO A 25 -4.85 -3.36 8.66
CA PRO A 25 -5.85 -4.14 7.91
C PRO A 25 -5.23 -5.32 7.14
N LYS A 26 -5.92 -6.47 7.09
CA LYS A 26 -5.49 -7.64 6.30
C LYS A 26 -5.58 -7.35 4.80
N PRO A 27 -4.47 -7.42 4.05
CA PRO A 27 -4.46 -7.03 2.64
C PRO A 27 -4.91 -8.16 1.72
N VAL A 28 -6.18 -8.52 1.74
CA VAL A 28 -6.75 -9.54 0.84
C VAL A 28 -7.11 -8.89 -0.50
N LEU A 29 -6.51 -9.37 -1.59
CA LEU A 29 -6.74 -8.85 -2.94
C LEU A 29 -7.65 -9.82 -3.71
N HIS A 30 -8.77 -9.30 -4.21
CA HIS A 30 -9.75 -10.07 -4.97
C HIS A 30 -9.56 -9.90 -6.47
N GLY A 31 -9.58 -11.01 -7.21
CA GLY A 31 -9.52 -10.98 -8.68
C GLY A 31 -8.16 -10.59 -9.26
N VAL A 32 -7.12 -10.46 -8.45
CA VAL A 32 -5.74 -10.22 -8.91
C VAL A 32 -5.05 -11.55 -9.22
N LYS A 33 -4.30 -11.57 -10.33
CA LYS A 33 -3.48 -12.70 -10.78
C LYS A 33 -2.01 -12.44 -10.48
N ALA A 34 -1.51 -11.26 -10.84
CA ALA A 34 -0.12 -10.90 -10.62
C ALA A 34 0.05 -9.44 -10.19
N LEU A 35 1.08 -9.20 -9.40
CA LEU A 35 1.54 -7.89 -8.98
C LEU A 35 2.99 -7.75 -9.44
N LYS A 36 3.23 -6.83 -10.37
CA LYS A 36 4.56 -6.53 -10.90
C LYS A 36 4.97 -5.14 -10.45
N LEU A 37 6.15 -5.01 -9.87
CA LEU A 37 6.65 -3.75 -9.35
C LEU A 37 8.03 -3.47 -9.90
N THR A 38 8.20 -2.32 -10.55
CA THR A 38 9.47 -1.88 -11.11
C THR A 38 9.99 -0.69 -10.30
N LEU A 39 11.18 -0.81 -9.69
CA LEU A 39 11.77 0.25 -8.87
C LEU A 39 13.29 0.36 -9.00
N ALA A 40 13.85 1.49 -8.59
CA ALA A 40 15.29 1.73 -8.62
C ALA A 40 16.00 0.94 -7.53
N ALA A 41 17.08 0.24 -7.88
CA ALA A 41 17.83 -0.58 -6.94
C ALA A 41 18.48 0.24 -5.82
N ARG A 42 18.89 1.48 -6.10
CA ARG A 42 19.60 2.38 -5.17
C ARG A 42 19.11 3.82 -5.29
N ASN A 43 19.25 4.55 -4.18
CA ASN A 43 19.16 6.02 -4.04
C ASN A 43 17.91 6.73 -4.57
N ASP A 44 16.85 5.99 -4.90
CA ASP A 44 15.58 6.59 -5.32
C ASP A 44 14.37 5.75 -4.90
N HIS A 45 13.18 6.32 -5.09
CA HIS A 45 11.88 5.67 -4.93
C HIS A 45 11.68 5.11 -3.51
N PHE A 46 12.00 5.92 -2.49
CA PHE A 46 11.95 5.50 -1.08
C PHE A 46 10.60 4.91 -0.69
N GLY A 47 9.48 5.54 -1.09
CA GLY A 47 8.15 5.01 -0.80
C GLY A 47 7.88 3.63 -1.40
N ALA A 48 8.29 3.41 -2.65
CA ALA A 48 8.20 2.08 -3.28
C ALA A 48 9.11 1.05 -2.60
N ARG A 49 10.31 1.43 -2.17
CA ARG A 49 11.23 0.55 -1.42
C ARG A 49 10.66 0.18 -0.05
N HIS A 50 10.09 1.14 0.66
CA HIS A 50 9.39 0.90 1.92
C HIS A 50 8.17 0.00 1.72
N PHE A 51 7.41 0.21 0.65
CA PHE A 51 6.30 -0.67 0.28
C PHE A 51 6.76 -2.12 0.05
N VAL A 52 7.85 -2.35 -0.68
CA VAL A 52 8.42 -3.70 -0.88
C VAL A 52 8.87 -4.34 0.43
N LYS A 53 9.43 -3.54 1.34
CA LYS A 53 9.99 -4.05 2.58
C LYS A 53 8.89 -4.40 3.60
N GLU A 54 7.90 -3.53 3.76
CA GLU A 54 6.93 -3.60 4.86
C GLU A 54 5.58 -4.17 4.42
N GLU A 55 5.07 -3.75 3.26
CA GLU A 55 3.69 -4.06 2.82
C GLU A 55 3.61 -5.29 1.92
N LEU A 56 4.56 -5.45 1.00
CA LEU A 56 4.56 -6.55 0.04
C LEU A 56 4.61 -7.95 0.68
N PRO A 57 5.39 -8.21 1.76
CA PRO A 57 5.34 -9.48 2.48
C PRO A 57 3.95 -9.75 3.09
N ARG A 58 3.27 -8.70 3.57
CA ARG A 58 1.90 -8.82 4.13
C ARG A 58 0.91 -9.21 3.05
N ILE A 59 0.99 -8.57 1.88
CA ILE A 59 0.16 -8.88 0.70
C ILE A 59 0.39 -10.32 0.25
N GLN A 60 1.65 -10.75 0.12
CA GLN A 60 1.97 -12.12 -0.30
C GLN A 60 1.49 -13.16 0.72
N TYR A 61 1.63 -12.88 2.02
CA TYR A 61 1.18 -13.76 3.08
C TYR A 61 -0.35 -13.92 3.10
N ALA A 62 -1.09 -12.84 2.89
CA ALA A 62 -2.55 -12.88 2.82
C ALA A 62 -3.09 -13.51 1.52
N ASN A 63 -2.30 -13.49 0.43
CA ASN A 63 -2.72 -13.93 -0.90
C ASN A 63 -1.72 -14.91 -1.53
N GLN A 64 -1.77 -16.16 -1.09
CA GLN A 64 -0.85 -17.21 -1.56
C GLN A 64 -1.00 -17.55 -3.06
N GLY A 65 -2.13 -17.18 -3.68
CA GLY A 65 -2.43 -17.47 -5.09
C GLY A 65 -2.07 -16.35 -6.08
N ILE A 66 -1.34 -15.32 -5.66
CA ILE A 66 -0.94 -14.19 -6.52
C ILE A 66 0.54 -14.30 -6.84
N GLU A 67 0.89 -14.11 -8.11
CA GLU A 67 2.28 -14.01 -8.53
C GLU A 67 2.84 -12.62 -8.22
N VAL A 68 3.90 -12.54 -7.44
CA VAL A 68 4.55 -11.27 -7.08
C VAL A 68 5.92 -11.19 -7.72
N ARG A 69 6.14 -10.19 -8.59
CA ARG A 69 7.42 -9.92 -9.24
C ARG A 69 7.92 -8.52 -8.89
N VAL A 70 9.18 -8.43 -8.49
CA VAL A 70 9.82 -7.16 -8.13
C VAL A 70 11.09 -6.99 -8.95
N ASP A 71 11.04 -6.07 -9.92
CA ASP A 71 12.14 -5.76 -10.81
C ASP A 71 12.90 -4.55 -10.29
N LYS A 72 14.10 -4.80 -9.75
CA LYS A 72 15.00 -3.76 -9.26
C LYS A 72 16.02 -3.41 -10.33
N ARG A 73 15.85 -2.27 -10.99
CA ARG A 73 16.76 -1.83 -12.06
C ARG A 73 17.82 -0.88 -11.51
N PRO A 74 19.11 -1.04 -11.87
CA PRO A 74 20.12 -0.04 -11.54
C PRO A 74 19.79 1.25 -12.28
N LYS A 75 19.70 2.36 -11.55
CA LYS A 75 19.42 3.69 -12.11
C LYS A 75 20.74 4.44 -12.24
N SER A 76 21.02 4.97 -13.42
CA SER A 76 22.16 5.89 -13.60
C SER A 76 21.81 7.27 -13.01
N PRO A 77 22.79 8.07 -12.56
CA PRO A 77 22.52 9.40 -11.99
C PRO A 77 21.84 10.38 -12.96
N VAL A 78 21.94 10.13 -14.26
CA VAL A 78 21.43 11.00 -15.34
C VAL A 78 20.01 10.61 -15.77
N GLU A 79 19.65 9.35 -15.59
CA GLU A 79 18.37 8.82 -16.05
C GLU A 79 17.29 9.02 -14.98
N THR A 80 16.25 9.77 -15.30
CA THR A 80 15.08 9.95 -14.41
C THR A 80 13.91 9.13 -14.94
N TRP A 81 13.60 8.02 -14.29
CA TRP A 81 12.41 7.22 -14.59
C TRP A 81 11.59 7.00 -13.32
N ASN A 82 10.27 6.88 -13.49
CA ASN A 82 9.31 6.77 -12.39
C ASN A 82 9.05 5.29 -12.02
N PRO A 83 8.94 4.96 -10.72
CA PRO A 83 8.59 3.62 -10.29
C PRO A 83 7.15 3.29 -10.70
N GLU A 84 6.94 2.05 -11.15
CA GLU A 84 5.65 1.60 -11.69
C GLU A 84 5.19 0.34 -10.96
N LEU A 85 3.91 0.31 -10.60
CA LEU A 85 3.22 -0.88 -10.11
C LEU A 85 2.15 -1.29 -11.12
N VAL A 86 2.17 -2.55 -11.54
CA VAL A 86 1.17 -3.15 -12.42
C VAL A 86 0.41 -4.22 -11.66
N LEU A 87 -0.90 -4.05 -11.53
CA LEU A 87 -1.83 -5.07 -11.05
C LEU A 87 -2.49 -5.74 -12.24
N GLU A 88 -2.19 -7.01 -12.45
CA GLU A 88 -2.85 -7.83 -13.47
C GLU A 88 -4.01 -8.60 -12.83
N TYR A 89 -5.20 -8.38 -13.34
CA TYR A 89 -6.42 -9.04 -12.88
C TYR A 89 -6.66 -10.34 -13.65
N ARG A 90 -7.43 -11.26 -13.04
CA ARG A 90 -7.81 -12.54 -13.63
C ARG A 90 -8.70 -12.39 -14.87
N ASN A 91 -9.39 -11.25 -15.00
CA ASN A 91 -10.18 -10.91 -16.19
C ASN A 91 -9.33 -10.46 -17.39
N GLY A 92 -7.99 -10.43 -17.25
CA GLY A 92 -7.08 -9.98 -18.31
C GLY A 92 -6.84 -8.47 -18.33
N SER A 93 -7.54 -7.68 -17.50
CA SER A 93 -7.25 -6.25 -17.36
C SER A 93 -6.00 -6.01 -16.52
N ALA A 94 -5.28 -4.94 -16.82
CA ALA A 94 -4.14 -4.48 -16.04
C ALA A 94 -4.36 -3.04 -15.59
N LYS A 95 -4.00 -2.74 -14.35
CA LYS A 95 -4.01 -1.38 -13.81
C LYS A 95 -2.61 -0.97 -13.45
N ILE A 96 -2.18 0.13 -14.03
CA ILE A 96 -0.85 0.70 -13.85
C ILE A 96 -0.95 1.86 -12.87
N PHE A 97 -0.04 1.90 -11.90
CA PHE A 97 0.09 2.98 -10.93
C PHE A 97 1.48 3.58 -11.02
N ASP A 98 1.54 4.89 -11.22
CA ASP A 98 2.76 5.66 -10.99
C ASP A 98 2.98 5.79 -9.48
N LEU A 99 4.16 5.39 -9.01
CA LEU A 99 4.56 5.45 -7.59
C LEU A 99 5.50 6.62 -7.29
N SER A 100 5.76 7.49 -8.28
CA SER A 100 6.61 8.65 -8.11
C SER A 100 6.10 9.55 -6.98
N GLN A 101 7.00 9.94 -6.08
CA GLN A 101 6.72 10.77 -4.90
C GLN A 101 5.62 10.25 -3.96
N LYS A 102 5.17 8.99 -4.11
CA LYS A 102 4.16 8.40 -3.24
C LYS A 102 4.78 7.74 -2.02
N TRP A 103 4.08 7.83 -0.90
CA TRP A 103 4.44 7.16 0.34
C TRP A 103 3.95 5.72 0.31
N SER A 104 4.63 4.81 1.03
CA SER A 104 4.26 3.39 1.06
C SER A 104 2.81 3.16 1.50
N THR A 105 2.32 3.97 2.45
CA THR A 105 0.93 3.91 2.93
C THR A 105 -0.07 4.34 1.87
N SER A 106 0.25 5.36 1.07
CA SER A 106 -0.61 5.81 -0.03
C SER A 106 -0.66 4.77 -1.14
N ILE A 107 0.49 4.16 -1.48
CA ILE A 107 0.56 3.05 -2.45
C ILE A 107 -0.30 1.88 -1.96
N PHE A 108 -0.17 1.50 -0.69
CA PHE A 108 -0.98 0.45 -0.08
C PHE A 108 -2.48 0.75 -0.16
N GLN A 109 -2.88 1.97 0.18
CA GLN A 109 -4.26 2.40 0.07
C GLN A 109 -4.77 2.31 -1.37
N GLU A 110 -4.01 2.78 -2.37
CA GLU A 110 -4.41 2.72 -3.78
C GLU A 110 -4.58 1.28 -4.27
N VAL A 111 -3.69 0.38 -3.87
CA VAL A 111 -3.80 -1.06 -4.19
C VAL A 111 -5.04 -1.66 -3.55
N MET A 112 -5.28 -1.37 -2.28
CA MET A 112 -6.46 -1.86 -1.55
C MET A 112 -7.76 -1.23 -2.07
N ASP A 113 -7.76 0.02 -2.50
CA ASP A 113 -8.91 0.66 -3.14
C ASP A 113 -9.20 0.02 -4.51
N ALA A 114 -8.18 -0.45 -5.23
CA ALA A 114 -8.33 -1.09 -6.52
C ALA A 114 -8.69 -2.59 -6.45
N ALA A 115 -8.29 -3.31 -5.39
CA ALA A 115 -8.42 -4.76 -5.32
C ALA A 115 -8.82 -5.34 -3.94
N GLY A 116 -8.96 -4.51 -2.90
CA GLY A 116 -9.24 -4.94 -1.52
C GLY A 116 -10.69 -5.37 -1.24
N GLY A 117 -11.61 -5.16 -2.19
CA GLY A 117 -12.98 -5.65 -2.14
C GLY A 117 -13.78 -5.23 -0.89
N GLN A 118 -14.69 -6.11 -0.44
CA GLN A 118 -15.65 -5.82 0.63
C GLN A 118 -14.99 -5.72 2.02
N ALA A 119 -13.94 -6.50 2.28
CA ALA A 119 -13.22 -6.45 3.54
C ALA A 119 -12.59 -5.06 3.76
N TRP A 120 -12.01 -4.49 2.71
CA TRP A 120 -11.44 -3.15 2.72
C TRP A 120 -12.50 -2.06 2.93
N SER A 121 -13.64 -2.14 2.24
CA SER A 121 -14.75 -1.19 2.43
C SER A 121 -15.28 -1.20 3.86
N ARG A 122 -15.43 -2.37 4.48
CA ARG A 122 -15.84 -2.50 5.89
C ARG A 122 -14.81 -1.89 6.84
N TRP A 123 -13.52 -2.08 6.58
CA TRP A 123 -12.46 -1.46 7.35
C TRP A 123 -12.53 0.07 7.31
N LYS A 124 -12.65 0.64 6.10
CA LYS A 124 -12.80 2.09 5.91
C LYS A 124 -14.03 2.63 6.65
N ALA A 125 -15.17 1.96 6.54
CA ALA A 125 -16.38 2.35 7.25
C ALA A 125 -16.21 2.32 8.78
N LYS A 126 -15.57 1.28 9.33
CA LYS A 126 -15.28 1.16 10.77
C LYS A 126 -14.36 2.29 11.25
N ARG A 127 -13.31 2.60 10.49
CA ARG A 127 -12.38 3.70 10.79
C ARG A 127 -13.05 5.06 10.75
N HIS A 128 -13.85 5.30 9.71
CA HIS A 128 -14.59 6.53 9.55
C HIS A 128 -15.64 6.72 10.66
N ALA A 129 -16.35 5.65 11.05
CA ALA A 129 -17.28 5.68 12.17
C ALA A 129 -16.57 5.95 13.52
N ALA A 130 -15.32 5.53 13.67
CA ALA A 130 -14.49 5.80 14.83
C ALA A 130 -13.77 7.17 14.78
N GLY A 131 -13.91 7.94 13.69
CA GLY A 131 -13.19 9.20 13.50
C GLY A 131 -11.67 9.06 13.34
N LEU A 132 -11.18 7.85 13.05
CA LEU A 132 -9.75 7.55 12.92
C LEU A 132 -9.30 7.57 11.45
N PRO A 133 -8.02 7.89 11.16
CA PRO A 133 -7.49 7.76 9.81
C PRO A 133 -7.56 6.30 9.33
N VAL A 134 -7.70 6.11 8.01
CA VAL A 134 -7.84 4.78 7.40
C VAL A 134 -6.62 3.88 7.69
N LEU A 135 -5.43 4.49 7.72
CA LEU A 135 -4.16 3.86 8.06
C LEU A 135 -3.45 4.71 9.12
N ASP A 136 -2.85 4.06 10.12
CA ASP A 136 -2.25 4.76 11.28
C ASP A 136 -0.99 5.57 10.92
N ASN A 137 -0.28 5.19 9.86
CA ASN A 137 1.01 5.75 9.49
C ASN A 137 0.93 6.74 8.32
N MET A 138 -0.26 7.30 8.04
CA MET A 138 -0.42 8.24 6.94
C MET A 138 0.21 9.59 7.32
N PRO A 139 1.14 10.13 6.51
CA PRO A 139 1.66 11.46 6.76
C PRO A 139 0.54 12.50 6.71
N GLU A 140 0.57 13.45 7.64
CA GLU A 140 -0.43 14.51 7.78
C GLU A 140 -0.61 15.32 6.48
N SER A 141 0.45 15.44 5.67
CA SER A 141 0.45 16.09 4.36
C SER A 141 -0.37 15.37 3.28
N ALA A 142 -0.66 14.07 3.43
CA ALA A 142 -1.52 13.35 2.50
C ALA A 142 -3.01 13.47 2.85
N VAL A 143 -3.33 13.77 4.12
CA VAL A 143 -4.71 13.93 4.61
C VAL A 143 -5.30 15.28 4.16
N SER A 144 -4.48 16.32 4.02
CA SER A 144 -4.88 17.63 3.54
C SER A 144 -5.25 17.64 2.05
N ILE A 145 -4.56 16.86 1.20
CA ILE A 145 -4.85 16.77 -0.23
C ILE A 145 -6.24 16.13 -0.47
N ALA A 146 -6.58 15.08 0.28
CA ALA A 146 -7.89 14.41 0.16
C ALA A 146 -9.07 15.31 0.56
N LYS A 147 -8.88 16.23 1.53
CA LYS A 147 -9.93 17.18 1.94
C LYS A 147 -10.19 18.29 0.91
N HIS A 148 -9.20 18.70 0.13
CA HIS A 148 -9.37 19.77 -0.87
C HIS A 148 -10.12 19.31 -2.12
N HIS A 149 -10.06 18.03 -2.50
CA HIS A 149 -10.80 17.52 -3.65
C HIS A 149 -12.31 17.35 -3.41
N SER A 150 -12.77 17.26 -2.15
CA SER A 150 -14.20 17.15 -1.82
C SER A 150 -14.92 18.50 -1.65
N ALA A 151 -14.21 19.64 -1.74
CA ALA A 151 -14.80 20.96 -1.49
C ALA A 151 -15.08 21.79 -2.77
N SER A 152 -14.61 21.36 -3.94
CA SER A 152 -14.80 22.08 -5.20
C SER A 152 -15.94 21.48 -6.01
N GLY A 153 -17.18 21.77 -5.63
CA GLY A 153 -18.34 21.25 -6.34
C GLY A 153 -19.67 21.53 -5.69
N ARG A 154 -19.98 22.81 -5.41
CA ARG A 154 -21.35 23.31 -5.22
C ARG A 154 -21.39 24.84 -5.09
N THR A 155 -21.43 25.53 -6.22
CA THR A 155 -22.15 26.81 -6.35
C THR A 155 -22.77 26.82 -7.75
N GLY A 156 -23.99 26.29 -7.83
CA GLY A 156 -24.85 26.40 -9.00
C GLY A 156 -25.68 27.69 -8.90
N ALA A 157 -25.77 28.36 -10.05
CA ALA A 157 -26.71 29.37 -10.51
C ALA A 157 -27.94 29.72 -9.65
N ALA A 158 -28.24 31.02 -9.52
CA ALA A 158 -29.51 31.64 -9.95
C ALA A 158 -29.56 33.12 -9.51
N ALA A 159 -29.76 34.03 -10.48
CA ALA A 159 -30.65 35.20 -10.43
C ALA A 159 -30.17 36.27 -11.44
N VAL A 160 -30.64 36.15 -12.68
CA VAL A 160 -30.85 37.31 -13.55
C VAL A 160 -32.31 37.28 -13.95
N LEU A 161 -32.96 38.43 -13.81
CA LEU A 161 -34.21 38.94 -14.40
C LEU A 161 -35.10 39.59 -13.32
N PRO A 162 -35.93 40.59 -13.68
CA PRO A 162 -36.21 41.10 -15.03
C PRO A 162 -35.49 42.40 -15.38
#